data_AF-A0A8H4V1C8-F1
#
_entry.id   AF-A0A8H4V1C8-F1
#
_cell.length_a   1.000
_cell.length_b   1.000
_cell.length_c   1.000
_cell.angle_alpha   90.00
_cell.angle_beta   90.00
_cell.angle_gamma   90.00
#
_symmetry.space_group_name_H-M   'P 1'
#
loop_
_entity.id
_entity.type
_entity.pdbx_description
1 polymer ?
#
loop_
_entity_poly.entity_id
_entity_poly.type
_entity_poly.pdbx_seq_one_letter_code
_entity_poly.pdbx_strand_id
1 'polypeptide(L)'
;MHNESDPRAIAAIKEFYRYIMATYLPVRYPTMFRLHETAFETGKAYMLENLVFNELYPAEVTDFTSPMRALEILYKTVDEDHRILLPDKIDNNDPKTVKYRLVAYKTCYPAGFNPRKKLGKLLADIHGPVPGYQEKLEKSMDRHFANVEVGKYVKRVNWSISTNTELFAAFGGLHSSENETQVEEKIKEGTLNVDSTLLRSERQTLHRLPTSRAMIFGFHTYTYPINKIKEEGLGEDLATAIDGLKEGNVPKIFGYKRGPVWG
;
A
#
# COMPACT_ATOMS: atom_id res chain seq x y z
N MET A 1 -9.33 -9.60 -6.14
CA MET A 1 -9.05 -9.32 -7.57
C MET A 1 -10.28 -8.65 -8.20
N HIS A 2 -10.12 -7.75 -9.18
CA HIS A 2 -11.26 -7.01 -9.79
C HIS A 2 -12.04 -7.87 -10.79
N ASN A 3 -11.35 -8.51 -11.73
CA ASN A 3 -11.89 -9.46 -12.70
C ASN A 3 -11.01 -10.71 -12.67
N GLU A 4 -11.53 -11.81 -12.14
CA GLU A 4 -10.79 -13.07 -11.97
C GLU A 4 -10.47 -13.77 -13.30
N SER A 5 -11.13 -13.37 -14.39
CA SER A 5 -10.89 -13.89 -15.73
C SER A 5 -9.96 -13.00 -16.58
N ASP A 6 -9.47 -11.86 -16.07
CA ASP A 6 -8.53 -11.00 -16.83
C ASP A 6 -7.14 -11.68 -16.85
N PRO A 7 -6.67 -12.19 -18.01
CA PRO A 7 -5.41 -12.92 -18.10
C PRO A 7 -4.20 -12.06 -17.72
N ARG A 8 -4.27 -10.73 -17.89
CA ARG A 8 -3.18 -9.82 -17.53
C ARG A 8 -3.05 -9.70 -16.02
N ALA A 9 -4.18 -9.62 -15.31
CA ALA A 9 -4.20 -9.57 -13.85
C ALA A 9 -3.74 -10.91 -13.24
N ILE A 10 -4.16 -12.03 -13.84
CA ILE A 10 -3.68 -13.37 -13.46
C ILE A 10 -2.16 -13.43 -13.61
N ALA A 11 -1.62 -13.07 -14.78
CA ALA A 11 -0.18 -13.10 -15.04
C ALA A 11 0.61 -12.23 -14.05
N ALA A 12 0.14 -11.02 -13.74
CA ALA A 12 0.77 -10.14 -12.77
C ALA A 12 0.80 -10.72 -11.36
N ILE A 13 -0.29 -11.34 -10.90
CA ILE A 13 -0.35 -12.00 -9.60
C ILE A 13 0.61 -13.20 -9.57
N LYS A 14 0.61 -14.04 -10.61
CA LYS A 14 1.49 -15.22 -10.69
C LYS A 14 2.97 -14.83 -10.62
N GLU A 15 3.36 -13.82 -11.40
CA GLU A 15 4.73 -13.32 -11.41
C GLU A 15 5.13 -12.71 -10.06
N PHE A 16 4.27 -11.85 -9.49
CA PHE A 16 4.53 -11.24 -8.19
C PHE A 16 4.65 -12.29 -7.07
N TYR A 17 3.71 -13.24 -7.05
CA TYR A 17 3.70 -14.35 -6.10
C TYR A 17 4.98 -15.17 -6.16
N ARG A 18 5.34 -15.62 -7.37
CA ARG A 18 6.56 -16.40 -7.60
C ARG A 18 7.80 -15.64 -7.19
N TYR A 19 7.89 -14.34 -7.52
CA TYR A 19 9.03 -13.52 -7.10
C TYR A 19 9.14 -13.47 -5.57
N ILE A 20 8.05 -13.21 -4.85
CA ILE A 20 8.10 -13.14 -3.38
C ILE A 20 8.45 -14.51 -2.79
N MET A 21 7.72 -15.56 -3.19
CA MET A 21 7.77 -16.88 -2.55
C MET A 21 8.99 -17.71 -2.95
N ALA A 22 9.38 -17.68 -4.22
CA ALA A 22 10.48 -18.51 -4.74
C ALA A 22 11.82 -17.78 -4.80
N THR A 23 11.84 -16.45 -4.67
CA THR A 23 13.08 -15.65 -4.85
C THR A 23 13.35 -14.75 -3.66
N TYR A 24 12.49 -13.76 -3.38
CA TYR A 24 12.80 -12.72 -2.41
C TYR A 24 12.91 -13.27 -0.98
N LEU A 25 11.88 -13.96 -0.48
CA LEU A 25 11.84 -14.44 0.90
C LEU A 25 12.97 -15.44 1.23
N PRO A 26 13.17 -16.54 0.50
CA PRO A 26 14.20 -17.52 0.85
C PRO A 26 15.63 -16.97 0.69
N VAL A 27 15.86 -16.03 -0.24
CA VAL A 27 17.19 -15.41 -0.42
C VAL A 27 17.45 -14.34 0.63
N ARG A 28 16.47 -13.48 0.92
CA ARG A 28 16.65 -12.33 1.81
C ARG A 28 16.60 -12.70 3.29
N TYR A 29 15.79 -13.72 3.63
CA TYR A 29 15.49 -14.13 5.01
C TYR A 29 15.61 -15.67 5.17
N PRO A 30 16.79 -16.26 4.90
CA PRO A 30 16.97 -17.72 4.89
C PRO A 30 16.79 -18.39 6.25
N THR A 31 16.84 -17.63 7.35
CA THR A 31 16.57 -18.12 8.70
C THR A 31 15.08 -18.26 9.00
N MET A 32 14.21 -17.61 8.21
CA MET A 32 12.76 -17.62 8.37
C MET A 32 12.06 -18.39 7.25
N PHE A 33 12.68 -18.45 6.07
CA PHE A 33 12.08 -19.10 4.91
C PHE A 33 13.07 -20.01 4.21
N ARG A 34 12.64 -21.23 3.88
CA ARG A 34 13.44 -22.21 3.15
C ARG A 34 12.68 -22.69 1.92
N LEU A 35 13.32 -22.61 0.75
CA LEU A 35 12.75 -23.17 -0.47
C LEU A 35 13.17 -24.63 -0.62
N HIS A 36 12.19 -25.50 -0.86
CA HIS A 36 12.40 -26.92 -1.09
C HIS A 36 12.03 -27.27 -2.52
N GLU A 37 12.83 -28.13 -3.15
CA GLU A 37 12.44 -28.84 -4.36
C GLU A 37 11.77 -30.15 -3.94
N THR A 38 10.61 -30.46 -4.51
CA THR A 38 9.86 -31.69 -4.24
C THR A 38 9.42 -32.33 -5.55
N ALA A 39 9.49 -33.65 -5.64
CA ALA A 39 8.97 -34.40 -6.77
C ALA A 39 7.60 -34.99 -6.41
N PHE A 40 6.57 -34.63 -7.16
CA PHE A 40 5.24 -35.23 -7.13
C PHE A 40 5.03 -36.11 -8.37
N GLU A 41 3.99 -36.94 -8.35
CA GLU A 41 3.58 -37.74 -9.51
C GLU A 41 3.32 -36.88 -10.77
N THR A 42 2.88 -35.64 -10.55
CA THR A 42 2.61 -34.63 -11.59
C THR A 42 3.85 -33.86 -12.04
N GLY A 43 5.01 -34.09 -11.43
CA GLY A 43 6.27 -33.44 -11.76
C GLY A 43 6.95 -32.74 -10.59
N LYS A 44 8.02 -32.01 -10.89
CA LYS A 44 8.74 -31.20 -9.88
C LYS A 44 7.93 -29.98 -9.48
N ALA A 45 7.93 -29.67 -8.19
CA ALA A 45 7.37 -28.46 -7.63
C ALA A 45 8.31 -27.86 -6.58
N TYR A 46 8.18 -26.56 -6.38
CA TYR A 46 8.91 -25.83 -5.35
C TYR A 46 7.95 -25.42 -4.24
N MET A 47 8.35 -25.64 -2.99
CA MET A 47 7.56 -25.34 -1.81
C MET A 47 8.36 -24.40 -0.90
N LEU A 48 7.76 -23.29 -0.49
CA LEU A 48 8.34 -22.39 0.51
C LEU A 48 7.87 -22.82 1.90
N GLU A 49 8.82 -23.27 2.72
CA GLU A 49 8.63 -23.49 4.16
C GLU A 49 8.81 -22.15 4.89
N ASN A 50 7.77 -21.70 5.58
CA ASN A 50 7.84 -20.62 6.55
C ASN A 50 8.17 -21.23 7.92
N LEU A 51 9.42 -21.11 8.34
CA LEU A 51 9.97 -21.67 9.57
C LEU A 51 9.42 -20.99 10.83
N VAL A 52 8.88 -19.77 10.70
CA VAL A 52 8.34 -19.00 11.84
C VAL A 52 6.99 -19.55 12.28
N PHE A 53 6.13 -19.87 11.30
CA PHE A 53 4.78 -20.38 11.57
C PHE A 53 4.65 -21.89 11.35
N ASN A 54 5.72 -22.56 10.93
CA ASN A 54 5.73 -23.97 10.58
C ASN A 54 4.66 -24.32 9.51
N GLU A 55 4.61 -23.49 8.45
CA GLU A 55 3.67 -23.63 7.33
C GLU A 55 4.41 -23.87 6.02
N LEU A 56 3.81 -24.65 5.12
CA LEU A 56 4.36 -24.95 3.80
C LEU A 56 3.42 -24.46 2.70
N TYR A 57 3.96 -23.67 1.78
CA TYR A 57 3.20 -23.07 0.68
C TYR A 57 3.81 -23.42 -0.67
N PRO A 58 3.01 -23.58 -1.75
CA PRO A 58 3.57 -23.68 -3.08
C PRO A 58 4.32 -22.38 -3.43
N ALA A 59 5.50 -22.48 -4.02
CA ALA A 59 6.28 -21.30 -4.40
C ALA A 59 5.79 -20.68 -5.73
N GLU A 60 4.85 -21.34 -6.41
CA GLU A 60 4.28 -20.93 -7.69
C GLU A 60 2.77 -21.17 -7.72
N VAL A 61 2.07 -20.42 -8.57
CA VAL A 61 0.63 -20.57 -8.78
C VAL A 61 0.37 -21.71 -9.78
N THR A 62 -0.04 -22.87 -9.26
CA THR A 62 -0.38 -24.08 -10.03
C THR A 62 -1.88 -24.17 -10.33
N ASP A 63 -2.32 -25.22 -11.02
CA ASP A 63 -3.76 -25.47 -11.27
C ASP A 63 -4.56 -25.68 -9.96
N PHE A 64 -3.87 -26.05 -8.88
CA PHE A 64 -4.46 -26.24 -7.55
C PHE A 64 -4.43 -24.97 -6.68
N THR A 65 -3.77 -23.91 -7.14
CA THR A 65 -3.66 -22.64 -6.42
C THR A 65 -4.22 -21.52 -7.29
N SER A 66 -5.40 -21.02 -6.98
CA SER A 66 -5.96 -19.89 -7.73
C SER A 66 -5.15 -18.60 -7.48
N PRO A 67 -5.21 -17.60 -8.38
CA PRO A 67 -4.61 -16.28 -8.14
C PRO A 67 -5.13 -15.60 -6.86
N MET A 68 -6.40 -15.83 -6.52
CA MET A 68 -6.96 -15.37 -5.25
C MET A 68 -6.30 -16.05 -4.06
N ARG A 69 -6.11 -17.38 -4.12
CA ARG A 69 -5.39 -18.13 -3.09
C ARG A 69 -3.94 -17.67 -2.96
N ALA A 70 -3.28 -17.33 -4.07
CA ALA A 70 -1.92 -16.77 -4.04
C ALA A 70 -1.86 -15.43 -3.27
N LEU A 71 -2.83 -14.53 -3.47
CA LEU A 71 -2.93 -13.28 -2.71
C LEU A 71 -3.20 -13.53 -1.22
N GLU A 72 -4.03 -14.51 -0.87
CA GLU A 72 -4.27 -14.91 0.53
C GLU A 72 -3.01 -15.48 1.20
N ILE A 73 -2.22 -16.28 0.49
CA ILE A 73 -0.95 -16.77 1.02
C ILE A 73 0.00 -15.61 1.25
N LEU A 74 0.16 -14.70 0.28
CA LEU A 74 0.98 -13.50 0.47
C LEU A 74 0.50 -12.65 1.64
N TYR A 75 -0.81 -12.57 1.86
CA TYR A 75 -1.41 -11.89 3.01
C TYR A 75 -0.95 -12.47 4.35
N LYS A 76 -0.81 -13.80 4.44
CA LYS A 76 -0.34 -14.48 5.65
C LYS A 76 1.17 -14.47 5.84
N THR A 77 1.92 -14.41 4.73
CA THR A 77 3.37 -14.61 4.75
C THR A 77 4.18 -13.32 4.89
N VAL A 78 3.69 -12.19 4.38
CA VAL A 78 4.42 -10.90 4.44
C VAL A 78 3.56 -9.76 4.97
N ASP A 79 4.16 -8.90 5.80
CA ASP A 79 3.51 -7.81 6.52
C ASP A 79 3.46 -6.49 5.71
N GLU A 80 3.71 -6.53 4.41
CA GLU A 80 3.43 -5.40 3.53
C GLU A 80 2.12 -5.55 2.76
N ASP A 81 1.36 -4.47 2.69
CA ASP A 81 0.25 -4.33 1.76
C ASP A 81 0.78 -4.12 0.35
N HIS A 82 0.11 -4.71 -0.63
CA HIS A 82 0.48 -4.58 -2.03
C HIS A 82 -0.72 -4.28 -2.88
N ARG A 83 -0.55 -3.33 -3.80
CA ARG A 83 -1.50 -3.02 -4.86
C ARG A 83 -0.86 -3.34 -6.20
N ILE A 84 -1.60 -4.05 -7.03
CA ILE A 84 -1.17 -4.45 -8.37
C ILE A 84 -1.96 -3.60 -9.36
N LEU A 85 -1.24 -2.74 -10.07
CA LEU A 85 -1.82 -1.87 -11.09
C LEU A 85 -1.34 -2.27 -12.47
N LEU A 86 -2.26 -2.27 -13.41
CA LEU A 86 -1.96 -2.51 -14.83
C LEU A 86 -2.26 -1.24 -15.63
N PRO A 87 -1.53 -1.03 -16.74
CA PRO A 87 -1.93 -0.01 -17.70
C PRO A 87 -3.35 -0.31 -18.19
N ASP A 88 -4.21 0.71 -18.14
CA ASP A 88 -5.53 0.66 -18.74
C ASP A 88 -5.43 0.83 -20.26
N LYS A 89 -6.56 0.83 -20.98
CA LYS A 89 -6.54 1.11 -22.42
C LYS A 89 -5.91 2.48 -22.67
N ILE A 90 -5.10 2.58 -23.74
CA ILE A 90 -4.54 3.86 -24.19
C ILE A 90 -5.70 4.80 -24.48
N ASP A 91 -5.68 6.00 -23.88
CA ASP A 91 -6.61 7.05 -24.26
C ASP A 91 -6.26 7.50 -25.67
N ASN A 92 -7.18 7.30 -26.63
CA ASN A 92 -6.97 7.69 -28.02
C ASN A 92 -6.83 9.22 -28.19
N ASN A 93 -7.27 10.01 -27.22
CA ASN A 93 -7.16 11.47 -27.24
C ASN A 93 -5.81 11.98 -26.72
N ASP A 94 -5.10 11.19 -25.91
CA ASP A 94 -3.71 11.46 -25.53
C ASP A 94 -2.93 10.13 -25.48
N PRO A 95 -2.47 9.63 -26.65
CA PRO A 95 -1.75 8.37 -26.74
C PRO A 95 -0.42 8.35 -25.98
N LYS A 96 0.00 9.50 -25.42
CA LYS A 96 1.22 9.63 -24.62
C LYS A 96 0.96 9.45 -23.11
N THR A 97 -0.28 9.46 -22.63
CA THR A 97 -0.59 9.22 -21.20
C THR A 97 -1.24 7.86 -20.97
N VAL A 98 -0.47 6.95 -20.39
CA VAL A 98 -0.96 5.65 -19.93
C VAL A 98 -1.57 5.80 -18.54
N LYS A 99 -2.88 5.59 -18.43
CA LYS A 99 -3.58 5.53 -17.14
C LYS A 99 -3.39 4.15 -16.52
N TYR A 100 -3.43 4.06 -15.19
CA TYR A 100 -3.27 2.80 -14.46
C TYR A 100 -4.52 2.45 -13.68
N ARG A 101 -4.90 1.17 -13.69
CA ARG A 101 -6.06 0.63 -12.97
C ARG A 101 -5.64 -0.32 -11.88
N LEU A 102 -6.25 -0.22 -10.70
CA LEU A 102 -6.05 -1.17 -9.61
C LEU A 102 -6.78 -2.49 -9.91
N VAL A 103 -6.05 -3.54 -10.29
CA VAL A 103 -6.64 -4.82 -10.71
C VAL A 103 -6.67 -5.86 -9.59
N ALA A 104 -5.75 -5.76 -8.63
CA ALA A 104 -5.69 -6.64 -7.47
C ALA A 104 -4.99 -5.96 -6.30
N TYR A 105 -5.22 -6.46 -5.10
CA TYR A 105 -4.48 -6.04 -3.90
C TYR A 105 -4.44 -7.19 -2.89
N LYS A 106 -3.47 -7.10 -1.97
CA LYS A 106 -3.55 -7.63 -0.60
C LYS A 106 -3.38 -6.46 0.36
N THR A 107 -4.31 -6.29 1.29
CA THR A 107 -4.32 -5.11 2.17
C THR A 107 -4.85 -5.51 3.55
N CYS A 108 -3.93 -5.58 4.50
CA CYS A 108 -4.13 -5.83 5.92
C CYS A 108 -4.23 -4.52 6.72
N TYR A 109 -3.56 -3.46 6.25
CA TYR A 109 -3.35 -2.24 7.01
C TYR A 109 -3.88 -1.01 6.26
N PRO A 110 -5.16 -0.97 5.86
CA PRO A 110 -5.70 0.19 5.17
C PRO A 110 -5.70 1.44 6.06
N ALA A 111 -5.59 2.62 5.44
CA ALA A 111 -5.49 3.90 6.12
C ALA A 111 -6.62 4.87 5.70
N GLY A 112 -7.73 4.87 6.42
CA GLY A 112 -8.84 5.82 6.23
C GLY A 112 -9.70 5.56 4.98
N PHE A 113 -9.61 4.37 4.37
CA PHE A 113 -10.46 4.01 3.24
C PHE A 113 -10.70 2.50 3.16
N ASN A 114 -11.85 2.11 2.61
CA ASN A 114 -12.15 0.72 2.30
C ASN A 114 -11.46 0.32 0.97
N PRO A 115 -10.48 -0.61 0.97
CA PRO A 115 -9.76 -1.02 -0.24
C PRO A 115 -10.68 -1.60 -1.32
N ARG A 116 -11.76 -2.26 -0.94
CA ARG A 116 -12.75 -2.82 -1.89
C ARG A 116 -13.41 -1.73 -2.72
N LYS A 117 -13.68 -0.54 -2.15
CA LYS A 117 -14.25 0.61 -2.88
C LYS A 117 -13.27 1.24 -3.89
N LYS A 118 -11.98 0.87 -3.83
CA LYS A 118 -10.92 1.35 -4.73
C LYS A 118 -10.58 0.34 -5.83
N LEU A 119 -10.94 -0.93 -5.64
CA LEU A 119 -10.68 -2.00 -6.60
C LEU A 119 -11.38 -1.73 -7.93
N GLY A 120 -10.65 -1.94 -9.03
CA GLY A 120 -11.15 -1.72 -10.38
C GLY A 120 -11.14 -0.27 -10.83
N LYS A 121 -10.79 0.70 -9.98
CA LYS A 121 -10.74 2.13 -10.34
C LYS A 121 -9.41 2.54 -10.96
N LEU A 122 -9.43 3.63 -11.73
CA LEU A 122 -8.20 4.27 -12.21
C LEU A 122 -7.45 4.94 -11.06
N LEU A 123 -6.16 5.14 -11.23
CA LEU A 123 -5.29 5.81 -10.26
C LEU A 123 -5.83 7.20 -9.91
N ALA A 124 -6.31 7.96 -10.91
CA ALA A 124 -6.92 9.27 -10.70
C ALA A 124 -8.19 9.17 -9.83
N ASP A 125 -9.13 8.27 -10.18
CA ASP A 125 -10.38 8.08 -9.42
C ASP A 125 -10.12 7.61 -7.97
N ILE A 126 -9.06 6.84 -7.75
CA ILE A 126 -8.65 6.41 -6.40
C ILE A 126 -8.26 7.63 -5.56
N HIS A 127 -7.56 8.59 -6.18
CA HIS A 127 -7.02 9.79 -5.55
C HIS A 127 -7.93 11.02 -5.62
N GLY A 128 -9.11 10.95 -6.25
CA GLY A 128 -10.08 12.04 -6.29
C GLY A 128 -10.34 12.76 -4.94
N PRO A 129 -10.38 12.06 -3.78
CA PRO A 129 -10.52 12.71 -2.48
C PRO A 129 -9.29 13.51 -1.99
N VAL A 130 -8.13 13.38 -2.64
CA VAL A 130 -6.89 14.04 -2.24
C VAL A 130 -6.90 15.46 -2.81
N PRO A 131 -6.86 16.51 -1.97
CA PRO A 131 -6.91 17.88 -2.45
C PRO A 131 -5.80 18.19 -3.46
N GLY A 132 -6.15 18.87 -4.55
CA GLY A 132 -5.20 19.30 -5.58
C GLY A 132 -4.62 18.17 -6.45
N TYR A 133 -5.08 16.93 -6.30
CA TYR A 133 -4.53 15.81 -7.06
C TYR A 133 -4.76 15.98 -8.55
N GLN A 134 -6.00 16.22 -8.98
CA GLN A 134 -6.35 16.31 -10.39
C GLN A 134 -5.63 17.47 -11.07
N GLU A 135 -5.58 18.64 -10.42
CA GLU A 135 -5.04 19.86 -11.01
C GLU A 135 -3.51 19.90 -10.98
N LYS A 136 -2.88 19.37 -9.91
CA LYS A 136 -1.43 19.54 -9.67
C LYS A 136 -0.60 18.27 -9.81
N LEU A 137 -1.19 17.08 -9.63
CA LEU A 137 -0.44 15.83 -9.49
C LEU A 137 -0.75 14.78 -10.55
N GLU A 138 -1.97 14.73 -11.10
CA GLU A 138 -2.39 13.62 -11.97
C GLU A 138 -1.44 13.43 -13.17
N LYS A 139 -1.20 14.48 -13.95
CA LYS A 139 -0.34 14.40 -15.14
C LYS A 139 1.10 13.99 -14.83
N SER A 140 1.65 14.48 -13.71
CA SER A 140 3.02 14.12 -13.30
C SER A 140 3.05 12.69 -12.76
N MET A 141 2.01 12.26 -12.05
CA MET A 141 1.86 10.90 -11.53
C MET A 141 1.73 9.87 -12.65
N ASP A 142 0.88 10.11 -13.65
CA ASP A 142 0.71 9.20 -14.79
C ASP A 142 2.02 9.03 -15.56
N ARG A 143 2.71 10.15 -15.85
CA ARG A 143 4.03 10.12 -16.51
C ARG A 143 5.05 9.37 -15.66
N HIS A 144 5.05 9.58 -14.35
CA HIS A 144 5.95 8.89 -13.44
C HIS A 144 5.71 7.38 -13.47
N PHE A 145 4.45 6.94 -13.32
CA PHE A 145 4.07 5.53 -13.42
C PHE A 145 4.41 4.92 -14.78
N ALA A 146 4.26 5.66 -15.88
CA ALA A 146 4.67 5.20 -17.21
C ALA A 146 6.19 5.00 -17.33
N ASN A 147 6.99 5.87 -16.68
CA ASN A 147 8.45 5.89 -16.81
C ASN A 147 9.21 5.00 -15.83
N VAL A 148 8.57 4.42 -14.80
CA VAL A 148 9.28 3.48 -13.90
C VAL A 148 9.78 2.28 -14.70
N GLU A 149 11.10 2.13 -14.78
CA GLU A 149 11.78 1.02 -15.46
C GLU A 149 11.85 -0.24 -14.60
N VAL A 150 11.99 -1.39 -15.24
CA VAL A 150 12.26 -2.66 -14.55
C VAL A 150 13.64 -2.61 -13.91
N GLY A 151 13.76 -3.12 -12.69
CA GLY A 151 15.01 -3.06 -11.90
C GLY A 151 15.25 -1.71 -11.22
N LYS A 152 14.39 -0.71 -11.44
CA LYS A 152 14.33 0.52 -10.65
C LYS A 152 13.14 0.47 -9.71
N TYR A 153 13.31 1.05 -8.52
CA TYR A 153 12.20 1.23 -7.58
C TYR A 153 12.21 2.65 -7.04
N VAL A 154 11.02 3.13 -6.69
CA VAL A 154 10.81 4.42 -6.04
C VAL A 154 10.42 4.15 -4.60
N LYS A 155 10.93 4.94 -3.67
CA LYS A 155 10.56 4.91 -2.26
C LYS A 155 10.12 6.30 -1.83
N ARG A 156 9.02 6.36 -1.08
CA ARG A 156 8.59 7.58 -0.37
C ARG A 156 8.00 7.22 0.99
N VAL A 157 7.76 8.24 1.79
CA VAL A 157 7.04 8.13 3.06
C VAL A 157 5.72 8.88 2.95
N ASN A 158 4.65 8.28 3.45
CA ASN A 158 3.41 8.96 3.77
C ASN A 158 3.16 8.81 5.26
N TRP A 159 2.53 9.80 5.90
CA TRP A 159 2.28 9.75 7.34
C TRP A 159 0.98 10.45 7.71
N SER A 160 0.46 10.12 8.88
CA SER A 160 -0.73 10.71 9.49
C SER A 160 -0.71 10.48 11.00
N ILE A 161 -1.47 11.28 11.74
CA ILE A 161 -1.78 11.01 13.15
C ILE A 161 -3.14 10.34 13.23
N SER A 162 -3.26 9.38 14.14
CA SER A 162 -4.53 8.72 14.44
C SER A 162 -4.72 8.53 15.93
N THR A 163 -5.98 8.58 16.35
CA THR A 163 -6.43 8.20 17.69
C THR A 163 -7.30 6.96 17.57
N ASN A 164 -7.11 6.00 18.48
CA ASN A 164 -8.01 4.84 18.62
C ASN A 164 -8.14 3.96 17.35
N THR A 165 -7.15 3.99 16.45
CA THR A 165 -7.11 3.08 15.29
C THR A 165 -5.82 2.27 15.34
N GLU A 166 -5.96 0.95 15.39
CA GLU A 166 -4.84 0.02 15.25
C GLU A 166 -4.38 -0.08 13.78
N LEU A 167 -3.63 -1.11 13.42
CA LEU A 167 -3.10 -1.26 12.06
C LEU A 167 -4.20 -1.34 10.99
N PHE A 168 -5.36 -1.92 11.30
CA PHE A 168 -6.53 -1.99 10.41
C PHE A 168 -7.46 -0.78 10.61
N ALA A 169 -7.34 0.22 9.73
CA ALA A 169 -8.11 1.47 9.82
C ALA A 169 -8.89 1.74 8.52
N ALA A 170 -9.74 0.79 8.11
CA ALA A 170 -10.42 0.84 6.81
C ALA A 170 -11.62 1.82 6.72
N PHE A 171 -12.14 2.29 7.85
CA PHE A 171 -13.48 2.89 7.91
C PHE A 171 -13.52 4.34 8.41
N GLY A 172 -12.39 5.05 8.40
CA GLY A 172 -12.32 6.47 8.75
C GLY A 172 -11.24 6.75 9.79
N GLY A 173 -11.23 7.98 10.34
CA GLY A 173 -10.37 8.39 11.46
C GLY A 173 -8.91 8.73 11.10
N LEU A 174 -8.51 8.64 9.83
CA LEU A 174 -7.16 9.01 9.37
C LEU A 174 -7.15 10.18 8.39
N HIS A 175 -8.25 10.35 7.66
CA HIS A 175 -8.44 11.43 6.71
C HIS A 175 -9.84 12.00 6.87
N SER A 176 -9.95 13.33 6.84
CA SER A 176 -11.25 13.99 6.75
C SER A 176 -11.74 13.97 5.31
N SER A 177 -13.02 13.64 5.10
CA SER A 177 -13.68 13.83 3.80
C SER A 177 -14.48 15.12 3.78
N GLU A 178 -14.61 15.79 2.62
CA GLU A 178 -15.49 16.97 2.47
C GLU A 178 -16.97 16.66 2.82
N ASN A 179 -17.36 15.37 2.81
CA ASN A 179 -18.70 14.90 3.15
C ASN A 179 -18.85 14.48 4.62
N GLU A 180 -17.77 14.52 5.41
CA GLU A 180 -17.87 14.33 6.86
C GLU A 180 -18.34 15.64 7.48
N THR A 181 -19.64 15.73 7.74
CA THR A 181 -20.29 16.83 8.46
C THR A 181 -19.85 16.95 9.92
N GLN A 182 -19.01 16.04 10.40
CA GLN A 182 -18.41 16.15 11.72
C GLN A 182 -17.12 16.96 11.59
N VAL A 183 -17.21 18.24 11.95
CA VAL A 183 -16.04 18.99 12.39
C VAL A 183 -15.53 18.24 13.61
N GLU A 184 -14.49 17.45 13.44
CA GLU A 184 -13.84 16.82 14.58
C GLU A 184 -13.29 17.95 15.46
N GLU A 185 -13.81 18.03 16.67
CA GLU A 185 -13.42 19.07 17.61
C GLU A 185 -11.92 18.97 17.86
N LYS A 186 -11.25 20.14 17.87
CA LYS A 186 -9.86 20.25 18.27
C LYS A 186 -9.68 19.57 19.64
N ILE A 187 -8.69 18.70 19.75
CA ILE A 187 -8.40 18.07 21.03
C ILE A 187 -7.99 19.17 22.00
N LYS A 188 -8.68 19.27 23.14
CA LYS A 188 -8.39 20.29 24.14
C LYS A 188 -6.99 20.06 24.70
N GLU A 189 -6.28 21.14 24.94
CA GLU A 189 -4.96 21.09 25.57
C GLU A 189 -5.04 20.32 26.89
N GLY A 190 -4.08 19.43 27.13
CA GLY A 190 -4.04 18.56 28.30
C GLY A 190 -4.99 17.36 28.28
N THR A 191 -5.84 17.21 27.25
CA THR A 191 -6.77 16.06 27.14
C THR A 191 -6.32 14.98 26.15
N LEU A 192 -5.25 15.23 25.39
CA LEU A 192 -4.70 14.26 24.45
C LEU A 192 -4.11 13.07 25.22
N ASN A 193 -4.64 11.87 24.95
CA ASN A 193 -4.02 10.64 25.41
C ASN A 193 -2.81 10.33 24.50
N VAL A 194 -1.61 10.67 24.97
CA VAL A 194 -0.35 10.48 24.23
C VAL A 194 0.04 9.01 24.07
N ASP A 195 -0.52 8.12 24.89
CA ASP A 195 -0.23 6.68 24.85
C ASP A 195 -1.08 5.98 23.77
N SER A 196 -2.31 6.44 23.52
CA SER A 196 -3.21 5.89 22.50
C SER A 196 -3.23 6.67 21.18
N THR A 197 -2.48 7.77 21.11
CA THR A 197 -2.29 8.56 19.87
C THR A 197 -1.05 8.05 19.14
N LEU A 198 -1.24 7.69 17.88
CA LEU A 198 -0.21 7.05 17.07
C LEU A 198 0.21 7.95 15.91
N LEU A 199 1.51 8.11 15.73
CA LEU A 199 2.10 8.44 14.43
C LEU A 199 2.05 7.18 13.57
N ARG A 200 1.25 7.22 12.51
CA ARG A 200 1.20 6.20 11.48
C ARG A 200 2.06 6.62 10.30
N SER A 201 3.05 5.79 9.94
CA SER A 201 4.00 6.05 8.86
C SER A 201 4.05 4.88 7.88
N GLU A 202 3.94 5.17 6.59
CA GLU A 202 3.96 4.18 5.52
C GLU A 202 5.21 4.35 4.69
N ARG A 203 6.09 3.35 4.72
CA ARG A 203 7.15 3.22 3.72
C ARG A 203 6.53 2.67 2.45
N GLN A 204 6.37 3.53 1.46
CA GLN A 204 5.74 3.18 0.20
C GLN A 204 6.80 2.91 -0.86
N THR A 205 6.70 1.76 -1.54
CA THR A 205 7.62 1.35 -2.62
C THR A 205 6.86 1.13 -3.91
N LEU A 206 7.38 1.59 -5.04
CA LEU A 206 6.78 1.40 -6.35
C LEU A 206 7.81 0.81 -7.31
N HIS A 207 7.51 -0.33 -7.92
CA HIS A 207 8.38 -0.94 -8.92
C HIS A 207 7.57 -1.64 -10.02
N ARG A 208 8.23 -1.89 -11.16
CA ARG A 208 7.63 -2.61 -12.29
C ARG A 208 8.14 -4.03 -12.37
N LEU A 209 7.23 -4.98 -12.57
CA LEU A 209 7.56 -6.37 -12.85
C LEU A 209 8.13 -6.55 -14.27
N PRO A 210 9.14 -7.42 -14.45
CA PRO A 210 9.83 -7.61 -15.72
C PRO A 210 8.94 -8.15 -16.85
N THR A 211 8.06 -9.12 -16.57
CA THR A 211 7.31 -9.85 -17.58
C THR A 211 5.91 -9.29 -17.79
N SER A 212 5.07 -9.23 -16.75
CA SER A 212 3.70 -8.70 -16.84
C SER A 212 3.64 -7.18 -16.99
N ARG A 213 4.76 -6.49 -16.73
CA ARG A 213 4.88 -5.02 -16.73
C ARG A 213 3.97 -4.33 -15.71
N ALA A 214 3.36 -5.08 -14.80
CA ALA A 214 2.51 -4.55 -13.74
C ALA A 214 3.31 -3.68 -12.78
N MET A 215 2.66 -2.64 -12.27
CA MET A 215 3.18 -1.80 -11.21
C MET A 215 2.76 -2.39 -9.87
N ILE A 216 3.75 -2.70 -9.04
CA ILE A 216 3.56 -3.14 -7.66
C ILE A 216 3.80 -1.95 -6.76
N PHE A 217 2.74 -1.52 -6.08
CA PHE A 217 2.81 -0.47 -5.07
C PHE A 217 2.68 -1.10 -3.69
N GLY A 218 3.81 -1.20 -2.99
CA GLY A 218 3.95 -1.79 -1.66
C GLY A 218 3.88 -0.74 -0.55
N PHE A 219 3.32 -1.12 0.59
CA PHE A 219 3.19 -0.27 1.78
C PHE A 219 3.60 -1.11 2.99
N HIS A 220 4.67 -0.70 3.65
CA HIS A 220 5.00 -1.22 4.98
C HIS A 220 4.59 -0.17 6.01
N THR A 221 3.64 -0.53 6.87
CA THR A 221 3.02 0.39 7.83
C THR A 221 3.67 0.24 9.20
N TYR A 222 4.15 1.37 9.73
CA TYR A 222 4.61 1.50 11.10
C TYR A 222 3.61 2.35 11.89
N THR A 223 3.44 2.01 13.17
CA THR A 223 2.69 2.82 14.13
C THR A 223 3.54 3.04 15.37
N TYR A 224 3.71 4.30 15.75
CA TYR A 224 4.49 4.69 16.93
C TYR A 224 3.61 5.53 17.84
N PRO A 225 3.44 5.17 19.12
CA PRO A 225 2.89 6.08 20.11
C PRO A 225 3.64 7.41 20.12
N ILE A 226 2.91 8.53 20.12
CA ILE A 226 3.54 9.85 20.06
C ILE A 226 4.36 10.16 21.33
N ASN A 227 4.07 9.48 22.45
CA ASN A 227 4.89 9.55 23.66
C ASN A 227 6.34 9.07 23.38
N LYS A 228 6.54 8.03 22.57
CA LYS A 228 7.86 7.51 22.17
C LYS A 228 8.59 8.50 21.27
N ILE A 229 7.88 9.11 20.34
CA ILE A 229 8.44 10.18 19.49
C ILE A 229 8.94 11.35 20.35
N LYS A 230 8.18 11.72 21.39
CA LYS A 230 8.58 12.74 22.36
C LYS A 230 9.78 12.32 23.21
N GLU A 231 9.79 11.09 23.73
CA GLU A 231 10.90 10.53 24.52
C GLU A 231 12.21 10.49 23.73
N GLU A 232 12.13 10.27 22.41
CA GLU A 232 13.27 10.34 21.48
C GLU A 232 13.73 11.78 21.15
N GLY A 233 13.04 12.80 21.67
CA GLY A 233 13.37 14.21 21.45
C GLY A 233 12.80 14.81 20.16
N LEU A 234 11.91 14.10 19.45
CA LEU A 234 11.35 14.52 18.15
C LEU A 234 9.97 15.18 18.26
N GLY A 235 9.55 15.56 19.47
CA GLY A 235 8.22 16.13 19.71
C GLY A 235 8.00 17.46 18.98
N GLU A 236 8.98 18.36 19.02
CA GLU A 236 8.91 19.67 18.34
C GLU A 236 8.93 19.52 16.81
N ASP A 237 9.72 18.57 16.30
CA ASP A 237 9.76 18.25 14.87
C ASP A 237 8.41 17.73 14.38
N LEU A 238 7.75 16.86 15.15
CA LEU A 238 6.43 16.35 14.83
C LEU A 238 5.37 17.47 14.84
N ALA A 239 5.40 18.34 15.84
CA ALA A 239 4.50 19.50 15.92
C ALA A 239 4.71 20.44 14.72
N THR A 240 5.97 20.76 14.41
CA THR A 240 6.35 21.58 13.25
C THR A 240 5.89 20.94 11.94
N ALA A 241 6.01 19.62 11.80
CA ALA A 241 5.53 18.89 10.62
C ALA A 241 4.00 18.95 10.47
N ILE A 242 3.25 18.90 11.57
CA ILE A 242 1.79 19.06 11.59
C ILE A 242 1.42 20.50 11.18
N ASP A 243 2.05 21.50 11.78
CA ASP A 243 1.81 22.91 11.46
C ASP A 243 2.15 23.24 10.01
N GLY A 244 3.23 22.67 9.49
CA GLY A 244 3.69 22.85 8.11
C GLY A 244 2.77 22.26 7.04
N LEU A 245 1.80 21.40 7.40
CA LEU A 245 0.84 20.85 6.43
C LEU A 245 0.04 21.95 5.72
N LYS A 246 -0.24 23.08 6.41
CA LYS A 246 -0.98 24.22 5.83
C LYS A 246 -0.10 25.11 4.94
N GLU A 247 1.22 25.07 5.15
CA GLU A 247 2.22 25.86 4.41
C GLU A 247 2.70 25.17 3.13
N GLY A 248 2.32 23.91 2.90
CA GLY A 248 2.72 23.15 1.71
C GLY A 248 2.07 23.66 0.40
N ASN A 249 2.53 23.10 -0.73
CA ASN A 249 2.02 23.43 -2.08
C ASN A 249 0.51 23.21 -2.28
N VAL A 250 -0.14 22.49 -1.37
CA VAL A 250 -1.59 22.31 -1.31
C VAL A 250 -2.07 22.51 0.14
N PRO A 251 -2.40 23.74 0.55
CA PRO A 251 -2.80 24.05 1.94
C PRO A 251 -3.98 23.21 2.46
N LYS A 252 -4.89 22.79 1.56
CA LYS A 252 -6.02 21.91 1.89
C LYS A 252 -5.60 20.54 2.46
N ILE A 253 -4.33 20.13 2.31
CA ILE A 253 -3.81 18.91 2.94
C ILE A 253 -3.88 18.98 4.47
N PHE A 254 -3.79 20.17 5.06
CA PHE A 254 -3.99 20.37 6.49
C PHE A 254 -5.32 19.80 6.96
N GLY A 255 -6.43 20.18 6.32
CA GLY A 255 -7.75 19.61 6.63
C GLY A 255 -7.83 18.11 6.32
N TYR A 256 -7.34 17.68 5.14
CA TYR A 256 -7.37 16.28 4.72
C TYR A 256 -6.64 15.33 5.69
N LYS A 257 -5.55 15.77 6.33
CA LYS A 257 -4.80 15.00 7.34
C LYS A 257 -5.23 15.31 8.78
N ARG A 258 -6.43 15.89 8.97
CA ARG A 258 -7.00 16.21 10.28
C ARG A 258 -6.16 17.21 11.09
N GLY A 259 -5.35 18.06 10.44
CA GLY A 259 -4.50 19.06 11.06
C GLY A 259 -5.17 19.91 12.15
N PRO A 260 -6.41 20.43 11.97
CA PRO A 260 -7.13 21.18 13.01
C PRO A 260 -7.38 20.41 14.32
N VAL A 261 -7.34 19.08 14.28
CA VAL A 261 -7.51 18.23 15.47
C VAL A 261 -6.25 18.25 16.34
N TRP A 262 -5.08 18.32 15.70
CA TRP A 262 -3.77 18.15 16.32
C TRP A 262 -3.06 19.48 16.64
N GLY A 263 -3.32 20.52 15.84
CA GLY A 263 -2.67 21.84 15.89
C GLY A 263 -3.51 22.92 16.54
#